data_AF-A0AA36J5K5-F1
#
_entry.id   AF-A0AA36J5K5-F1
#
_cell.length_a   1.000
_cell.length_b   1.000
_cell.length_c   1.000
_cell.angle_alpha   90.00
_cell.angle_beta   90.00
_cell.angle_gamma   90.00
#
_symmetry.space_group_name_H-M   'P 1'
#
loop_
_entity.id
_entity.type
_entity.pdbx_description
1 polymer ?
#
loop_
_entity_poly.entity_id
_entity_poly.type
_entity_poly.pdbx_seq_one_letter_code
_entity_poly.pdbx_strand_id
1 'polypeptide(L)'
;MFGVVRIMRLARVLHLVVELRTMVSSIVASLKPLFWAAILFSMLIYAVAVAMTQMANEFRASASDPKLERYFSNLGTAVLALWECISGGMDWQDMAQPLIEDVSPMMALVFSAYVAFSMLAMMNVITGIFVDNAKTYAQQDKDTYVVRHVLNLFKKSDLNAENAIDWTVFQAKLNTQELQELFAAVEEPLQARAPGFGRRSR
;
A
#
# COMPACT_ATOMS: atom_id res chain seq x y z
N MET A 1 -4.97 1.12 30.70
CA MET A 1 -6.07 2.04 30.33
C MET A 1 -5.64 3.51 30.25
N PHE A 2 -4.86 4.04 31.21
CA PHE A 2 -4.35 5.42 31.19
C PHE A 2 -3.51 5.79 29.95
N GLY A 3 -2.77 4.84 29.36
CA GLY A 3 -2.00 5.05 28.12
C GLY A 3 -2.86 5.35 26.89
N VAL A 4 -4.03 4.71 26.77
CA VAL A 4 -4.95 4.89 25.63
C VAL A 4 -5.56 6.29 25.64
N VAL A 5 -5.88 6.84 26.81
CA VAL A 5 -6.37 8.23 26.95
C VAL A 5 -5.31 9.25 26.54
N ARG A 6 -4.03 8.97 26.86
CA ARG A 6 -2.90 9.82 26.47
C ARG A 6 -2.69 9.82 24.95
N ILE A 7 -2.79 8.64 24.33
CA ILE A 7 -2.73 8.48 22.87
C ILE A 7 -3.92 9.18 22.18
N MET A 8 -5.15 9.05 22.70
CA MET A 8 -6.32 9.74 22.15
C MET A 8 -6.22 11.27 22.27
N ARG A 9 -5.62 11.80 23.35
CA ARG A 9 -5.37 13.24 23.48
C ARG A 9 -4.37 13.74 22.44
N LEU A 10 -3.28 12.99 22.20
CA LEU A 10 -2.31 13.31 21.15
C LEU A 10 -2.94 13.23 19.75
N ALA A 11 -3.76 12.21 19.49
CA ALA A 11 -4.48 12.07 18.22
C ALA A 11 -5.43 13.25 17.94
N ARG A 12 -6.05 13.85 18.98
CA ARG A 12 -6.86 15.07 18.80
C ARG A 12 -6.03 16.27 18.32
N VAL A 13 -4.79 16.40 18.78
CA VAL A 13 -3.91 17.52 18.36
C VAL A 13 -3.52 17.38 16.89
N LEU A 14 -3.35 16.15 16.39
CA LEU A 14 -3.07 15.90 14.97
C LEU A 14 -4.20 16.36 14.02
N HIS A 15 -5.45 16.40 14.49
CA HIS A 15 -6.58 16.92 13.70
C HIS A 15 -6.61 18.46 13.59
N LEU A 16 -5.88 19.18 14.46
CA LEU A 16 -5.83 20.64 14.44
C LEU A 16 -4.92 21.19 13.34
N VAL A 17 -3.99 20.37 12.83
CA VAL A 17 -3.07 20.75 11.76
C VAL A 17 -3.56 20.12 10.45
N VAL A 18 -3.99 20.96 9.51
CA VAL A 18 -4.57 20.52 8.22
C VAL A 18 -3.61 19.60 7.45
N GLU A 19 -2.32 19.90 7.46
CA GLU A 19 -1.27 19.12 6.78
C GLU A 19 -1.12 17.71 7.39
N LEU A 20 -1.10 17.61 8.73
CA LEU A 20 -1.03 16.33 9.42
C LEU A 20 -2.30 15.50 9.21
N ARG A 21 -3.48 16.13 9.21
CA ARG A 21 -4.75 15.46 8.92
C ARG A 21 -4.75 14.82 7.54
N THR A 22 -4.22 15.51 6.54
CA THR A 22 -4.12 14.99 5.17
C THR A 22 -3.18 13.77 5.10
N MET A 23 -2.00 13.85 5.73
CA MET A 23 -1.07 12.71 5.78
C MET A 23 -1.66 11.50 6.52
N VAL A 24 -2.31 11.73 7.67
CA VAL A 24 -2.98 10.66 8.44
C VAL A 24 -4.12 10.04 7.64
N SER A 25 -4.90 10.84 6.91
CA SER A 25 -5.97 10.32 6.03
C SER A 25 -5.41 9.42 4.93
N SER A 26 -4.27 9.77 4.33
CA SER A 26 -3.60 8.92 3.34
C SER A 26 -3.09 7.61 3.93
N ILE A 27 -2.49 7.65 5.13
CA ILE A 27 -2.07 6.43 5.84
C ILE A 27 -3.29 5.55 6.13
N VAL A 28 -4.35 6.10 6.72
CA VAL A 28 -5.57 5.33 7.05
C VAL A 28 -6.22 4.75 5.78
N ALA A 29 -6.20 5.48 4.66
CA ALA A 29 -6.68 4.97 3.38
C ALA A 29 -5.87 3.75 2.89
N SER A 30 -4.54 3.76 3.08
CA SER A 30 -3.64 2.64 2.73
C SER A 30 -3.77 1.44 3.69
N LEU A 31 -4.27 1.62 4.92
CA LEU A 31 -4.44 0.53 5.88
C LEU A 31 -5.48 -0.50 5.44
N LYS A 32 -6.54 -0.10 4.73
CA LYS A 32 -7.59 -1.03 4.29
C LYS A 32 -7.09 -2.10 3.30
N PRO A 33 -6.42 -1.76 2.19
CA PRO A 33 -5.84 -2.78 1.31
C PRO A 33 -4.71 -3.54 2.00
N LEU A 34 -3.89 -2.87 2.82
CA LEU A 34 -2.83 -3.52 3.59
C LEU A 34 -3.38 -4.57 4.56
N PHE A 35 -4.53 -4.31 5.19
CA PHE A 35 -5.18 -5.25 6.10
C PHE A 35 -5.60 -6.54 5.37
N TRP A 36 -6.19 -6.42 4.19
CA TRP A 36 -6.54 -7.61 3.38
C TRP A 36 -5.30 -8.36 2.90
N ALA A 37 -4.26 -7.64 2.48
CA ALA A 37 -2.98 -8.24 2.13
C ALA A 37 -2.35 -8.97 3.32
N ALA A 38 -2.38 -8.38 4.51
CA ALA A 38 -1.89 -8.99 5.75
C ALA A 38 -2.69 -10.25 6.13
N ILE A 39 -4.00 -10.27 5.93
CA ILE A 39 -4.83 -11.47 6.12
C ILE A 39 -4.42 -12.57 5.14
N LEU A 40 -4.31 -12.26 3.85
CA LEU A 40 -3.87 -13.22 2.83
C LEU A 40 -2.47 -13.79 3.16
N PHE A 41 -1.57 -12.92 3.59
CA PHE A 41 -0.24 -13.30 4.00
C PHE A 41 -0.21 -14.17 5.25
N SER A 42 -1.03 -13.84 6.25
CA SER A 42 -1.19 -14.65 7.47
C SER A 42 -1.75 -16.03 7.16
N MET A 43 -2.68 -16.15 6.22
CA MET A 43 -3.20 -17.45 5.75
C MET A 43 -2.12 -18.28 5.07
N LEU A 44 -1.24 -17.67 4.26
CA LEU A 44 -0.10 -18.34 3.66
C LEU A 44 0.87 -18.88 4.73
N ILE A 45 1.24 -18.03 5.70
CA ILE A 45 2.09 -18.44 6.83
C ILE A 45 1.47 -19.62 7.57
N TYR A 46 0.18 -19.54 7.88
CA TYR A 46 -0.54 -20.61 8.57
C TYR A 46 -0.50 -21.92 7.78
N ALA A 47 -0.77 -21.89 6.47
CA ALA A 47 -0.75 -23.08 5.63
C ALA A 47 0.64 -23.76 5.61
N VAL A 48 1.71 -22.98 5.46
CA VAL A 48 3.08 -23.50 5.49
C VAL A 48 3.45 -24.00 6.88
N ALA A 49 3.07 -23.28 7.95
CA ALA A 49 3.33 -23.66 9.33
C ALA A 49 2.69 -25.01 9.68
N VAL A 50 1.45 -25.24 9.26
CA VAL A 50 0.74 -26.50 9.45
C VAL A 50 1.48 -27.64 8.74
N ALA A 51 1.85 -27.44 7.47
CA ALA A 51 2.57 -28.45 6.70
C ALA A 51 3.93 -28.81 7.35
N MET A 52 4.71 -27.81 7.75
CA MET A 52 6.01 -28.04 8.40
C MET A 52 5.85 -28.74 9.76
N THR A 53 4.88 -28.31 10.57
CA THR A 53 4.66 -28.89 11.91
C THR A 53 4.19 -30.34 11.81
N GLN A 54 3.33 -30.68 10.85
CA GLN A 54 2.88 -32.06 10.63
C GLN A 54 4.05 -32.98 10.30
N MET A 55 4.89 -32.57 9.36
CA MET A 55 6.04 -33.39 8.98
C MET A 55 7.12 -33.44 10.07
N ALA A 56 7.36 -32.35 10.79
CA ALA A 56 8.29 -32.36 11.91
C ALA A 56 7.82 -33.35 13.00
N ASN A 57 6.51 -33.45 13.23
CA ASN A 57 5.96 -34.46 14.14
C ASN A 57 6.09 -35.89 13.62
N GLU A 58 5.96 -36.10 12.31
CA GLU A 58 6.19 -37.41 11.69
C GLU A 58 7.67 -37.82 11.80
N PHE A 59 8.60 -36.90 11.52
CA PHE A 59 10.03 -37.12 11.68
C PHE A 59 10.43 -37.37 13.14
N ARG A 60 9.81 -36.64 14.10
CA ARG A 60 10.05 -36.87 15.54
C ARG A 60 9.72 -38.30 16.00
N ALA A 61 8.84 -39.00 15.29
CA ALA A 61 8.55 -40.40 15.59
C ALA A 61 9.70 -41.35 15.20
N SER A 62 10.59 -40.95 14.29
CA SER A 62 11.72 -41.75 13.81
C SER A 62 13.08 -41.27 14.33
N ALA A 63 13.29 -39.95 14.48
CA ALA A 63 14.51 -39.36 15.01
C ALA A 63 14.25 -37.99 15.67
N SER A 64 15.00 -37.67 16.73
CA SER A 64 14.89 -36.39 17.42
C SER A 64 16.07 -35.50 17.02
N ASP A 65 15.80 -34.46 16.21
CA ASP A 65 16.73 -33.37 15.95
C ASP A 65 16.35 -32.13 16.81
N PRO A 66 17.25 -31.64 17.68
CA PRO A 66 17.02 -30.44 18.48
C PRO A 66 16.72 -29.17 17.66
N LYS A 67 17.23 -29.05 16.44
CA LYS A 67 16.96 -27.87 15.59
C LYS A 67 15.52 -27.88 15.08
N LEU A 68 15.05 -29.04 14.62
CA LEU A 68 13.65 -29.22 14.21
C LEU A 68 12.68 -28.95 15.36
N GLU A 69 13.00 -29.38 16.58
CA GLU A 69 12.18 -29.14 17.77
C GLU A 69 12.11 -27.66 18.16
N ARG A 70 13.22 -26.92 17.99
CA ARG A 70 13.26 -25.48 18.28
C ARG A 70 12.28 -24.68 17.42
N TYR A 71 12.17 -24.99 16.14
CA TYR A 71 11.38 -24.19 15.19
C TYR A 71 9.99 -24.77 14.90
N PHE A 72 9.83 -26.09 14.99
CA PHE A 72 8.61 -26.80 14.57
C PHE A 72 7.97 -27.64 15.68
N SER A 73 8.25 -27.36 16.96
CA SER A 73 7.64 -28.08 18.10
C SER A 73 6.12 -28.03 18.12
N ASN A 74 5.53 -26.88 17.79
CA ASN A 74 4.10 -26.67 17.72
C ASN A 74 3.77 -25.58 16.68
N LEU A 75 2.48 -25.51 16.33
CA LEU A 75 2.01 -24.60 15.29
C LEU A 75 2.30 -23.11 15.59
N GLY A 76 2.14 -22.68 16.84
CA GLY A 76 2.41 -21.30 17.23
C GLY A 76 3.88 -20.93 17.09
N THR A 77 4.78 -21.83 17.50
CA THR A 77 6.22 -21.67 17.33
C THR A 77 6.62 -21.68 15.85
N ALA A 78 6.02 -22.55 15.03
CA ALA A 78 6.28 -22.58 13.59
C ALA A 78 5.81 -21.30 12.89
N VAL A 79 4.62 -20.79 13.22
CA VAL A 79 4.12 -19.50 12.69
C VAL A 79 5.06 -18.35 13.07
N LEU A 80 5.54 -18.31 14.32
CA LEU A 80 6.46 -17.28 14.78
C LEU A 80 7.82 -17.38 14.07
N ALA A 81 8.39 -18.58 13.94
CA ALA A 81 9.67 -18.79 13.25
C ALA A 81 9.59 -18.40 11.76
N LEU A 82 8.49 -18.74 11.08
CA LEU A 82 8.22 -18.34 9.71
C LEU A 82 8.09 -16.81 9.57
N TRP A 83 7.47 -16.16 10.55
CA TRP A 83 7.41 -14.69 10.60
C TRP A 83 8.78 -14.05 10.86
N GLU A 84 9.57 -14.59 11.79
CA GLU A 84 10.93 -14.14 12.09
C GLU A 84 11.84 -14.23 10.85
N CYS A 85 11.75 -15.33 10.10
CA CYS A 85 12.48 -15.55 8.86
C CYS A 85 12.24 -14.44 7.82
N ILE A 86 10.99 -14.03 7.61
CA ILE A 86 10.66 -12.97 6.63
C ILE A 86 10.95 -11.58 7.15
N SER A 87 10.75 -11.35 8.45
CA SER A 87 11.01 -10.04 9.08
C SER A 87 12.50 -9.76 9.31
N GLY A 88 13.39 -10.72 9.04
CA GLY A 88 14.83 -10.61 9.23
C GLY A 88 15.29 -10.82 10.67
N GLY A 89 14.46 -11.45 11.51
CA GLY A 89 14.83 -11.86 12.86
C GLY A 89 15.74 -13.09 12.91
N MET A 90 15.74 -13.89 11.85
CA MET A 90 16.55 -15.10 11.70
C MET A 90 16.91 -15.34 10.24
N ASP A 91 18.08 -15.93 9.98
CA ASP A 91 18.43 -16.35 8.62
C ASP A 91 17.54 -17.51 8.19
N TRP A 92 16.95 -17.42 7.00
CA TRP A 92 16.13 -18.47 6.43
C TRP A 92 16.91 -19.77 6.24
N GLN A 93 18.24 -19.68 6.02
CA GLN A 93 19.11 -20.84 5.90
C GLN A 93 19.12 -21.69 7.18
N ASP A 94 19.06 -21.06 8.36
CA ASP A 94 19.09 -21.76 9.65
C ASP A 94 17.86 -22.67 9.83
N MET A 95 16.71 -22.25 9.30
CA MET A 95 15.50 -23.07 9.23
C MET A 95 15.55 -24.09 8.09
N ALA A 96 16.11 -23.74 6.93
CA ALA A 96 16.17 -24.61 5.76
C ALA A 96 17.08 -25.81 5.95
N GLN A 97 18.21 -25.65 6.65
CA GLN A 97 19.21 -26.70 6.82
C GLN A 97 18.64 -28.01 7.40
N PRO A 98 17.97 -28.03 8.56
CA PRO A 98 17.45 -29.28 9.12
C PRO A 98 16.30 -29.86 8.27
N LEU A 99 15.61 -29.05 7.47
CA LEU A 99 14.62 -29.56 6.49
C LEU A 99 15.29 -30.32 5.33
N ILE A 100 16.46 -29.87 4.89
CA ILE A 100 17.24 -30.49 3.81
C ILE A 100 17.90 -31.77 4.29
N GLU A 101 18.54 -31.72 5.45
CA GLU A 101 19.38 -32.79 5.98
C GLU A 101 18.54 -33.95 6.54
N ASP A 102 17.47 -33.64 7.27
CA ASP A 102 16.77 -34.63 8.09
C ASP A 102 15.38 -35.00 7.55
N VAL A 103 14.66 -34.08 6.90
CA VAL A 103 13.24 -34.30 6.58
C VAL A 103 13.01 -34.66 5.11
N SER A 104 13.18 -33.71 4.19
CA SER A 104 13.01 -33.92 2.75
C SER A 104 13.47 -32.70 1.94
N PRO A 105 14.33 -32.88 0.93
CA PRO A 105 14.72 -31.79 0.02
C PRO A 105 13.54 -31.12 -0.70
N MET A 106 12.46 -31.85 -0.96
CA MET A 106 11.24 -31.28 -1.58
C MET A 106 10.60 -30.23 -0.66
N MET A 107 10.62 -30.46 0.66
CA MET A 107 10.07 -29.48 1.58
C MET A 107 10.96 -28.25 1.69
N ALA A 108 12.27 -28.43 1.68
CA ALA A 108 13.20 -27.31 1.62
C ALA A 108 12.94 -26.43 0.39
N LEU A 109 12.59 -27.03 -0.76
CA LEU A 109 12.17 -26.30 -1.95
C LEU A 109 10.87 -25.51 -1.71
N VAL A 110 9.84 -26.14 -1.12
CA VAL A 110 8.56 -25.47 -0.77
C VAL A 110 8.78 -24.31 0.19
N PHE A 111 9.59 -24.50 1.24
CA PHE A 111 9.97 -23.46 2.19
C PHE A 111 10.73 -22.32 1.50
N SER A 112 11.70 -22.64 0.63
CA SER A 112 12.45 -21.64 -0.12
C SER A 112 11.55 -20.82 -1.06
N ALA A 113 10.59 -21.49 -1.73
CA ALA A 113 9.59 -20.82 -2.57
C ALA A 113 8.69 -19.90 -1.74
N TYR A 114 8.29 -20.31 -0.53
CA TYR A 114 7.56 -19.49 0.42
C TYR A 114 8.36 -18.24 0.83
N VAL A 115 9.65 -18.39 1.18
CA VAL A 115 10.52 -17.27 1.57
C VAL A 115 10.66 -16.29 0.41
N ALA A 116 10.97 -16.78 -0.80
CA ALA A 116 11.11 -15.95 -1.99
C ALA A 116 9.80 -15.22 -2.33
N PHE A 117 8.67 -15.92 -2.35
CA PHE A 117 7.36 -15.30 -2.58
C PHE A 117 7.05 -14.25 -1.52
N SER A 118 7.33 -14.53 -0.25
CA SER A 118 7.03 -13.62 0.86
C SER A 118 7.87 -12.35 0.82
N MET A 119 9.17 -12.46 0.49
CA MET A 119 10.04 -11.30 0.29
C MET A 119 9.58 -10.45 -0.90
N LEU A 120 9.23 -11.07 -2.02
CA LEU A 120 8.68 -10.37 -3.19
C LEU A 120 7.34 -9.70 -2.89
N ALA A 121 6.45 -10.39 -2.17
CA ALA A 121 5.15 -9.85 -1.77
C ALA A 121 5.31 -8.63 -0.85
N MET A 122 6.19 -8.72 0.16
CA MET A 122 6.49 -7.60 1.04
C MET A 122 7.05 -6.40 0.24
N MET A 123 7.99 -6.66 -0.67
CA MET A 123 8.56 -5.62 -1.52
C MET A 123 7.51 -4.99 -2.44
N ASN A 124 6.60 -5.79 -3.01
CA ASN A 124 5.52 -5.31 -3.86
C ASN A 124 4.50 -4.46 -3.09
N VAL A 125 4.21 -4.80 -1.82
CA VAL A 125 3.35 -3.99 -0.95
C VAL A 125 4.00 -2.63 -0.68
N ILE A 126 5.28 -2.62 -0.30
CA ILE A 126 6.04 -1.38 -0.06
C ILE A 126 6.12 -0.53 -1.32
N THR A 127 6.45 -1.15 -2.45
CA THR A 127 6.50 -0.50 -3.77
C THR A 127 5.15 0.09 -4.15
N GLY A 128 4.05 -0.66 -3.92
CA GLY A 128 2.69 -0.18 -4.15
C GLY A 128 2.38 1.09 -3.37
N ILE A 129 2.80 1.17 -2.09
CA ILE A 129 2.63 2.38 -1.27
C ILE A 129 3.45 3.55 -1.83
N PHE A 130 4.71 3.33 -2.23
CA PHE A 130 5.54 4.38 -2.82
C PHE A 130 4.98 4.89 -4.16
N VAL A 131 4.49 3.98 -5.00
CA VAL A 131 3.87 4.33 -6.28
C VAL A 131 2.58 5.13 -6.06
N ASP A 132 1.76 4.76 -5.08
CA ASP A 132 0.52 5.49 -4.76
C ASP A 132 0.82 6.91 -4.22
N ASN A 133 1.84 7.04 -3.38
CA ASN A 133 2.32 8.35 -2.91
C ASN A 133 2.84 9.20 -4.08
N ALA A 134 3.70 8.64 -4.94
CA ALA A 134 4.22 9.34 -6.11
C ALA A 134 3.10 9.81 -7.05
N LYS A 135 2.08 8.97 -7.26
CA LYS A 135 0.89 9.31 -8.04
C LYS A 135 0.08 10.43 -7.40
N THR A 136 -0.10 10.40 -6.08
CA THR A 136 -0.81 11.44 -5.33
C THR A 136 -0.09 12.79 -5.43
N TYR A 137 1.24 12.80 -5.27
CA TYR A 137 2.04 14.02 -5.45
C TYR A 137 1.96 14.56 -6.88
N ALA A 138 2.12 13.68 -7.89
CA ALA A 138 1.99 14.08 -9.29
C ALA A 138 0.61 14.67 -9.61
N GLN A 139 -0.47 14.14 -9.00
CA GLN A 139 -1.81 14.68 -9.18
C GLN A 139 -1.98 16.05 -8.53
N GLN A 140 -1.49 16.24 -7.30
CA GLN A 140 -1.52 17.53 -6.63
C GLN A 140 -0.75 18.62 -7.39
N ASP A 141 0.39 18.25 -7.98
CA ASP A 141 1.19 19.15 -8.80
C ASP A 141 0.45 19.54 -10.09
N LYS A 142 -0.22 18.60 -10.75
CA LYS A 142 -1.10 18.88 -11.91
C LYS A 142 -2.25 19.82 -11.55
N ASP A 143 -2.97 19.54 -10.47
CA ASP A 143 -4.10 20.36 -10.03
C ASP A 143 -3.63 21.79 -9.71
N THR A 144 -2.50 21.92 -9.02
CA THR A 144 -1.88 23.23 -8.70
C THR A 144 -1.40 23.95 -9.95
N TYR A 145 -0.81 23.22 -10.90
CA TYR A 145 -0.39 23.75 -12.19
C TYR A 145 -1.59 24.32 -12.96
N VAL A 146 -2.67 23.55 -13.08
CA VAL A 146 -3.93 23.97 -13.76
C VAL A 146 -4.47 25.25 -13.13
N VAL A 147 -4.63 25.28 -11.80
CA VAL A 147 -5.14 26.47 -11.09
C VAL A 147 -4.25 27.69 -11.33
N ARG A 148 -2.93 27.54 -11.19
CA ARG A 148 -1.98 28.64 -11.43
C ARG A 148 -2.00 29.12 -12.87
N HIS A 149 -2.12 28.20 -13.83
CA HIS A 149 -2.14 28.54 -15.25
C HIS A 149 -3.41 29.29 -15.63
N VAL A 150 -4.58 28.85 -15.14
CA VAL A 150 -5.86 29.56 -15.27
C VAL A 150 -5.77 30.95 -14.65
N LEU A 151 -5.28 31.07 -13.42
CA LEU A 151 -5.11 32.37 -12.75
C LEU A 151 -4.19 33.32 -13.54
N ASN A 152 -3.10 32.80 -14.12
CA ASN A 152 -2.20 33.60 -14.94
C ASN A 152 -2.83 34.03 -16.27
N LEU A 153 -3.62 33.18 -16.92
CA LEU A 153 -4.36 33.53 -18.15
C LEU A 153 -5.32 34.69 -17.92
N PHE A 154 -5.98 34.71 -16.76
CA PHE A 154 -6.93 35.76 -16.39
C PHE A 154 -6.25 37.01 -15.82
N LYS A 155 -5.14 36.89 -15.07
CA LYS A 155 -4.33 38.04 -14.62
C LYS A 155 -3.68 38.83 -15.76
N LYS A 156 -3.36 38.18 -16.88
CA LYS A 156 -2.85 38.85 -18.09
C LYS A 156 -3.92 39.62 -18.87
N SER A 157 -5.18 39.42 -18.56
CA SER A 157 -6.28 40.23 -19.10
C SER A 157 -6.43 41.46 -18.23
N ASP A 158 -6.60 42.64 -18.82
CA ASP A 158 -6.87 43.89 -18.09
C ASP A 158 -8.01 43.67 -17.10
N LEU A 159 -7.66 43.53 -15.83
CA LEU A 159 -8.61 43.47 -14.73
C LEU A 159 -9.23 44.87 -14.61
N ASN A 160 -10.55 44.91 -14.61
CA ASN A 160 -11.31 46.14 -14.41
C ASN A 160 -10.93 46.75 -13.05
N ALA A 161 -11.24 48.02 -12.79
CA ALA A 161 -10.92 48.69 -11.51
C ALA A 161 -11.45 47.97 -10.24
N GLU A 162 -12.38 47.02 -10.41
CA GLU A 162 -12.97 46.19 -9.34
C GLU A 162 -12.35 44.79 -9.22
N ASN A 163 -11.26 44.49 -9.95
CA ASN A 163 -10.61 43.17 -9.96
C ASN A 163 -11.51 42.02 -10.44
N ALA A 164 -12.60 42.36 -11.15
CA ALA A 164 -13.57 41.44 -11.73
C ALA A 164 -13.25 41.17 -13.20
N ILE A 165 -13.55 39.96 -13.67
CA ILE A 165 -13.41 39.57 -15.08
C ILE A 165 -14.72 39.91 -15.79
N ASP A 166 -14.67 40.81 -16.78
CA ASP A 166 -15.84 41.06 -17.61
C ASP A 166 -16.22 39.82 -18.44
N TRP A 167 -17.53 39.59 -18.60
CA TRP A 167 -18.04 38.39 -19.29
C TRP A 167 -17.53 38.27 -20.73
N THR A 168 -17.32 39.41 -21.41
CA THR A 168 -16.81 39.42 -22.78
C THR A 168 -15.37 38.92 -22.88
N VAL A 169 -14.52 39.31 -21.91
CA VAL A 169 -13.12 38.86 -21.80
C VAL A 169 -13.05 37.38 -21.46
N PHE A 170 -13.92 36.92 -20.56
CA PHE A 170 -14.04 35.50 -20.24
C PHE A 170 -14.42 34.66 -21.47
N GLN A 171 -15.43 35.11 -22.23
CA GLN A 171 -15.89 34.41 -23.44
C GLN A 171 -14.82 34.40 -24.54
N ALA A 172 -14.05 35.48 -24.70
CA ALA A 172 -12.95 35.53 -25.66
C ALA A 172 -11.83 34.53 -25.31
N LYS A 173 -11.49 34.41 -24.02
CA LYS A 173 -10.48 33.46 -23.51
C LYS A 173 -10.96 32.00 -23.59
N LEU A 174 -12.26 31.75 -23.44
CA LEU A 174 -12.88 30.43 -23.54
C LEU A 174 -12.62 29.72 -24.88
N ASN A 175 -12.47 30.51 -25.93
CA ASN A 175 -12.22 30.02 -27.29
C ASN A 175 -10.73 29.95 -27.64
N THR A 176 -9.83 30.32 -26.73
CA THR A 176 -8.38 30.21 -26.98
C THR A 176 -7.93 28.76 -26.89
N GLN A 177 -6.97 28.39 -27.74
CA GLN A 177 -6.40 27.05 -27.76
C GLN A 177 -5.83 26.66 -26.40
N GLU A 178 -5.16 27.59 -25.69
CA GLU A 178 -4.61 27.36 -24.36
C GLU A 178 -5.68 26.93 -23.33
N LEU A 179 -6.85 27.58 -23.31
CA LEU A 179 -7.91 27.24 -22.35
C LEU A 179 -8.65 25.96 -22.74
N GLN A 180 -8.80 25.69 -24.05
CA GLN A 180 -9.37 24.44 -24.57
C GLN A 180 -8.50 23.23 -24.24
N GLU A 181 -7.18 23.33 -24.39
CA GLU A 181 -6.23 22.28 -23.99
C GLU A 181 -6.26 22.03 -22.47
N LEU A 182 -6.38 23.10 -21.69
CA LEU A 182 -6.56 23.02 -20.23
C LEU A 182 -7.86 22.33 -19.84
N PHE A 183 -8.98 22.67 -20.50
CA PHE A 183 -10.26 22.01 -20.24
C PHE A 183 -10.20 20.53 -20.63
N ALA A 184 -9.61 20.18 -21.77
CA ALA A 184 -9.42 18.79 -22.17
C ALA A 184 -8.58 18.01 -21.13
N ALA A 185 -7.50 18.61 -20.61
CA ALA A 185 -6.66 18.00 -19.58
C ALA A 185 -7.37 17.81 -18.22
N VAL A 186 -8.42 18.59 -17.94
CA VAL A 186 -9.25 18.49 -16.72
C VAL A 186 -10.46 17.58 -16.91
N GLU A 187 -11.03 17.50 -18.12
CA GLU A 187 -12.18 16.66 -18.44
C GLU A 187 -11.84 15.16 -18.40
N GLU A 188 -10.65 14.78 -18.84
CA GLU A 188 -10.18 13.40 -18.88
C GLU A 188 -10.23 12.70 -17.49
N PRO A 189 -9.69 13.28 -16.40
CA PRO A 189 -9.82 12.71 -15.06
C PRO A 189 -11.23 12.77 -14.46
N LEU A 190 -12.11 13.69 -14.89
CA LEU A 190 -13.50 13.77 -14.41
C LEU A 190 -14.36 12.63 -14.95
N GLN A 191 -14.17 12.25 -16.22
CA GLN A 191 -14.87 11.12 -16.82
C GLN A 191 -14.40 9.78 -16.22
N ALA A 192 -13.13 9.65 -15.86
CA ALA A 192 -12.57 8.46 -15.20
C ALA A 192 -13.05 8.26 -13.74
N ARG A 193 -13.50 9.32 -13.06
CA ARG A 193 -13.99 9.28 -11.66
C ARG A 193 -15.50 9.05 -11.54
N ALA A 194 -16.25 9.19 -12.64
CA ALA A 194 -17.68 8.92 -12.65
C ALA A 194 -17.91 7.39 -12.71
N PRO A 195 -18.56 6.76 -11.71
CA PRO A 195 -18.98 5.37 -11.84
C PRO A 195 -19.90 5.27 -13.05
N GLY A 196 -19.56 4.38 -13.97
CA GLY A 196 -20.17 4.25 -15.28
C GLY A 196 -21.69 4.26 -15.24
N PHE A 197 -22.29 5.40 -15.56
CA PHE A 197 -23.58 5.40 -16.21
C PHE A 197 -23.35 4.90 -17.63
N GLY A 198 -23.40 3.57 -17.75
CA GLY A 198 -23.37 2.87 -19.02
C GLY A 198 -24.34 3.53 -19.97
N ARG A 199 -23.80 3.95 -21.12
CA ARG A 199 -24.58 4.26 -22.32
C ARG A 199 -25.43 3.03 -22.65
N ARG A 200 -26.68 3.03 -22.18
CA ARG A 200 -27.79 2.29 -22.80
C ARG A 200 -28.48 3.24 -23.77
N SER A 201 -28.18 3.08 -25.06
CA SER A 201 -29.01 3.41 -26.23
C SER A 201 -28.06 3.42 -27.45
N ARG A 202 -28.23 2.67 -28.54
CA ARG A 202 -29.34 1.89 -29.09
C ARG A 202 -28.79 0.63 -29.72
#